data_AF-A0A3Q3LTV2-F1
#
_entry.id   AF-A0A3Q3LTV2-F1
#
_cell.length_a   1.000
_cell.length_b   1.000
_cell.length_c   1.000
_cell.angle_alpha   90.00
_cell.angle_beta   90.00
_cell.angle_gamma   90.00
#
_symmetry.space_group_name_H-M   'P 1'
#
loop_
_entity.id
_entity.type
_entity.pdbx_description
1 polymer ?
#
loop_
_entity_poly.entity_id
_entity_poly.type
_entity_poly.pdbx_seq_one_letter_code
_entity_poly.pdbx_strand_id
1 'polypeptide(L)'
;MSSARSISSASVMNQIGGMQLMGSGQTRMSSGQTSMSSGLFGAHSVQGGAGGFGTRISQSVFSSGSMGSYGETSVISNGKVTMQNLNDRLASYLQKVHTLESANRKLELQIREYLDKRMPTVSKDFTVFFANISDLRVQNQSISLQADNARLAAEDFKMKYEAELNMRNLVEADVARLRGVRDSFTLSISDLEVHVENLKGELVYFKSNHEEEMRQLRIQQSGTVNVEVDSAASVDLTKVLEEVRLQYEALVLKNNLELEKWFKAKVRQENNMEIIEREIYTCTTEVKTFSTELSELRRTYQSLEISRQSILKEQNLQEVKSRFSIQLSQLQMSINMLETELQQLRVSLEQQQAEYNVLLDIKMRLEMEIAEYRRLLEGEVHERKQAVIISKVEVVEGNISTFTQALLAVDSVLNYNGISRGT
;
A
#
# COMPACT_ATOMS: atom_id res chain seq x y z
N MET A 1 -69.25 10.78 -62.85
CA MET A 1 -69.02 9.43 -63.40
C MET A 1 -67.72 8.91 -62.82
N SER A 2 -67.76 7.66 -62.35
CA SER A 2 -66.65 6.82 -61.82
C SER A 2 -66.05 7.26 -60.47
N SER A 3 -66.38 6.60 -59.33
CA SER A 3 -65.92 5.26 -58.86
C SER A 3 -64.40 5.17 -58.71
N ALA A 4 -63.82 4.63 -57.64
CA ALA A 4 -64.29 4.00 -56.42
C ALA A 4 -63.06 3.63 -55.55
N ARG A 5 -63.25 3.56 -54.21
CA ARG A 5 -62.61 2.65 -53.22
C ARG A 5 -61.07 2.71 -53.08
N SER A 6 -60.42 2.46 -51.95
CA SER A 6 -60.67 2.20 -50.52
C SER A 6 -59.27 1.99 -49.93
N ILE A 7 -59.03 2.27 -48.65
CA ILE A 7 -58.34 1.37 -47.68
C ILE A 7 -58.42 2.04 -46.28
N SER A 8 -59.38 1.52 -45.52
CA SER A 8 -59.35 1.09 -44.12
C SER A 8 -58.52 1.82 -43.06
N SER A 9 -59.27 2.43 -42.15
CA SER A 9 -59.00 2.58 -40.72
C SER A 9 -58.66 1.26 -40.00
N ALA A 10 -57.68 1.29 -39.09
CA ALA A 10 -57.62 0.39 -37.94
C ALA A 10 -57.02 1.12 -36.74
N SER A 11 -57.83 1.22 -35.69
CA SER A 11 -57.54 1.74 -34.37
C SER A 11 -56.93 0.65 -33.46
N VAL A 12 -56.02 1.10 -32.60
CA VAL A 12 -55.82 0.72 -31.19
C VAL A 12 -55.96 -0.78 -30.86
N MET A 13 -54.81 -1.42 -30.56
CA MET A 13 -54.77 -2.51 -29.59
C MET A 13 -53.58 -2.35 -28.67
N ASN A 14 -53.92 -2.04 -27.41
CA ASN A 14 -53.07 -1.97 -26.25
C ASN A 14 -52.59 -3.39 -25.91
N GLN A 15 -51.27 -3.60 -25.77
CA GLN A 15 -50.78 -4.78 -25.07
C GLN A 15 -49.58 -4.43 -24.20
N ILE A 16 -49.94 -4.27 -22.93
CA ILE A 16 -49.13 -4.35 -21.73
C ILE A 16 -48.24 -5.60 -21.79
N GLY A 17 -46.93 -5.37 -21.78
CA GLY A 17 -45.91 -6.38 -21.57
C GLY A 17 -44.90 -5.84 -20.56
N GLY A 18 -45.15 -6.12 -19.28
CA GLY A 18 -44.34 -5.66 -18.18
C GLY A 18 -42.92 -6.23 -18.22
N MET A 19 -41.94 -5.35 -18.03
CA MET A 19 -40.58 -5.79 -17.68
C MET A 19 -40.42 -5.65 -16.17
N GLN A 20 -40.26 -6.80 -15.54
CA GLN A 20 -40.17 -6.97 -14.09
C GLN A 20 -38.91 -6.33 -13.51
N LEU A 21 -39.14 -5.67 -12.38
CA LEU A 21 -38.19 -5.46 -11.31
C LEU A 21 -37.54 -6.81 -10.90
N MET A 22 -36.24 -6.92 -11.07
CA MET A 22 -35.33 -7.60 -10.14
C MET A 22 -34.13 -6.67 -10.01
N GLY A 23 -33.71 -6.22 -8.84
CA GLY A 23 -33.63 -6.95 -7.59
C GLY A 23 -32.24 -6.63 -7.08
N SER A 24 -32.18 -5.66 -6.17
CA SER A 24 -31.02 -5.18 -5.44
C SER A 24 -30.03 -6.29 -5.06
N GLY A 25 -28.86 -6.30 -5.70
CA GLY A 25 -27.68 -7.05 -5.25
C GLY A 25 -26.75 -6.14 -4.47
N GLN A 26 -27.02 -6.02 -3.17
CA GLN A 26 -26.17 -5.31 -2.21
C GLN A 26 -24.75 -5.90 -2.16
N THR A 27 -23.78 -5.00 -2.18
CA THR A 27 -22.44 -5.18 -1.62
C THR A 27 -22.54 -5.67 -0.18
N ARG A 28 -22.01 -6.86 0.10
CA ARG A 28 -21.68 -7.28 1.47
C ARG A 28 -20.19 -7.59 1.56
N MET A 29 -19.50 -6.63 2.16
CA MET A 29 -18.22 -6.86 2.81
C MET A 29 -18.47 -7.78 4.02
N SER A 30 -17.62 -8.77 4.21
CA SER A 30 -17.50 -9.44 5.50
C SER A 30 -16.03 -9.45 5.91
N SER A 31 -15.69 -8.45 6.70
CA SER A 31 -14.64 -8.50 7.71
C SER A 31 -15.14 -9.39 8.85
N GLY A 32 -14.47 -10.51 9.09
CA GLY A 32 -14.73 -11.39 10.23
C GLY A 32 -13.43 -11.66 10.96
N GLN A 33 -13.15 -10.86 11.98
CA GLN A 33 -12.20 -11.17 13.04
C GLN A 33 -12.62 -12.47 13.73
N THR A 34 -11.65 -13.32 14.09
CA THR A 34 -11.86 -14.35 15.11
C THR A 34 -10.72 -14.30 16.12
N SER A 35 -10.97 -13.53 17.18
CA SER A 35 -10.28 -13.60 18.45
C SER A 35 -10.95 -14.65 19.36
N MET A 36 -10.10 -15.44 20.02
CA MET A 36 -10.24 -16.08 21.34
C MET A 36 -11.60 -16.00 22.07
N SER A 37 -12.16 -17.16 22.45
CA SER A 37 -12.31 -17.60 23.86
C SER A 37 -13.42 -18.64 24.10
N SER A 38 -13.02 -19.72 24.80
CA SER A 38 -13.73 -20.50 25.84
C SER A 38 -15.23 -20.80 25.79
N GLY A 39 -15.58 -22.10 25.91
CA GLY A 39 -16.89 -22.53 26.44
C GLY A 39 -17.24 -24.01 26.25
N LEU A 40 -16.63 -24.88 27.09
CA LEU A 40 -17.04 -26.21 27.58
C LEU A 40 -18.12 -27.02 26.82
N PHE A 41 -17.80 -28.28 26.46
CA PHE A 41 -18.39 -29.53 27.00
C PHE A 41 -17.50 -30.71 26.53
N GLY A 42 -17.17 -31.61 27.44
CA GLY A 42 -16.04 -32.53 27.30
C GLY A 42 -16.27 -33.79 26.47
N ALA A 43 -15.16 -34.44 26.13
CA ALA A 43 -14.95 -35.87 26.33
C ALA A 43 -13.46 -36.18 26.13
N HIS A 44 -12.94 -37.00 27.03
CA HIS A 44 -11.56 -37.45 27.09
C HIS A 44 -11.28 -38.39 25.91
N SER A 45 -10.22 -38.14 25.12
CA SER A 45 -9.63 -39.20 24.31
C SER A 45 -8.86 -40.10 25.25
N VAL A 46 -9.56 -41.11 25.76
CA VAL A 46 -9.01 -42.30 26.37
C VAL A 46 -7.97 -42.88 25.40
N GLN A 47 -6.73 -42.88 25.87
CA GLN A 47 -5.69 -43.81 25.49
C GLN A 47 -6.32 -45.22 25.48
N GLY A 48 -6.57 -45.74 24.27
CA GLY A 48 -7.14 -47.06 24.03
C GLY A 48 -6.16 -48.16 24.43
N GLY A 49 -6.07 -48.38 25.74
CA GLY A 49 -5.84 -49.70 26.29
C GLY A 49 -7.14 -50.52 26.20
N ALA A 50 -6.96 -51.77 25.80
CA ALA A 50 -7.85 -52.93 26.01
C ALA A 50 -9.19 -52.98 25.26
N GLY A 51 -9.24 -53.90 24.29
CA GLY A 51 -10.43 -54.51 23.70
C GLY A 51 -10.19 -54.79 22.21
N GLY A 52 -9.95 -56.00 21.70
CA GLY A 52 -10.17 -57.33 22.23
C GLY A 52 -10.87 -58.15 21.15
N PHE A 53 -10.13 -58.82 20.26
CA PHE A 53 -10.56 -60.04 19.57
C PHE A 53 -9.37 -60.77 18.92
N GLY A 54 -8.98 -61.92 19.50
CA GLY A 54 -8.02 -62.92 18.98
C GLY A 54 -6.55 -62.47 19.07
N THR A 55 -5.60 -63.19 19.70
CA THR A 55 -5.38 -64.64 19.63
C THR A 55 -4.53 -65.10 20.83
N ARG A 56 -5.15 -65.95 21.67
CA ARG A 56 -4.68 -67.18 22.38
C ARG A 56 -3.17 -67.56 22.27
N ILE A 57 -2.46 -68.18 23.24
CA ILE A 57 -2.83 -69.01 24.41
C ILE A 57 -1.56 -69.31 25.27
N SER A 58 -1.74 -69.37 26.61
CA SER A 58 -1.15 -70.25 27.65
C SER A 58 0.38 -70.38 27.86
N GLN A 59 0.94 -70.53 29.08
CA GLN A 59 0.41 -71.03 30.36
C GLN A 59 1.40 -70.67 31.49
N SER A 60 0.93 -70.42 32.71
CA SER A 60 1.72 -70.51 33.95
C SER A 60 1.04 -71.49 34.90
N VAL A 61 1.83 -72.25 35.65
CA VAL A 61 1.35 -73.04 36.78
C VAL A 61 2.15 -72.59 38.00
N PHE A 62 1.46 -71.98 38.95
CA PHE A 62 1.98 -71.77 40.30
C PHE A 62 1.79 -73.04 41.12
N SER A 63 2.79 -73.38 41.92
CA SER A 63 2.55 -74.06 43.19
C SER A 63 3.35 -73.33 44.26
N SER A 64 2.63 -72.52 45.04
CA SER A 64 3.11 -71.83 46.22
C SER A 64 3.01 -72.77 47.41
N GLY A 65 4.15 -73.08 48.04
CA GLY A 65 4.21 -73.72 49.34
C GLY A 65 3.73 -72.75 50.41
N SER A 66 2.74 -73.21 51.18
CA SER A 66 2.18 -72.49 52.32
C SER A 66 3.21 -72.32 53.44
N MET A 67 3.32 -71.08 53.91
CA MET A 67 3.95 -70.72 55.17
C MET A 67 3.20 -71.35 56.37
N GLY A 68 3.98 -71.65 57.39
CA GLY A 68 3.55 -71.69 58.78
C GLY A 68 4.75 -71.99 59.66
N SER A 69 4.85 -71.55 60.90
CA SER A 69 4.15 -70.51 61.65
C SER A 69 4.73 -70.63 63.07
N TYR A 70 5.13 -69.51 63.67
CA TYR A 70 5.34 -69.28 65.10
C TYR A 70 6.37 -70.12 65.88
N GLY A 71 7.19 -69.43 66.68
CA GLY A 71 8.11 -70.05 67.63
C GLY A 71 9.09 -69.04 68.21
N GLU A 72 8.58 -68.25 69.14
CA GLU A 72 9.22 -67.17 69.90
C GLU A 72 10.44 -67.64 70.72
N THR A 73 11.30 -66.67 71.09
CA THR A 73 12.26 -66.71 72.20
C THR A 73 13.67 -67.30 71.96
N SER A 74 14.53 -66.54 71.25
CA SER A 74 15.99 -66.53 71.53
C SER A 74 16.65 -65.24 71.01
N VAL A 75 16.26 -64.10 71.57
CA VAL A 75 16.43 -62.76 70.96
C VAL A 75 17.85 -62.15 71.11
N ILE A 76 18.83 -62.84 71.72
CA ILE A 76 20.18 -62.24 71.93
C ILE A 76 21.34 -63.07 71.32
N SER A 77 21.17 -64.38 71.07
CA SER A 77 22.11 -65.18 70.27
C SER A 77 21.65 -65.39 68.82
N ASN A 78 20.33 -65.42 68.55
CA ASN A 78 19.84 -65.42 67.17
C ASN A 78 20.11 -64.08 66.49
N GLY A 79 20.04 -62.94 67.18
CA GLY A 79 20.24 -61.62 66.56
C GLY A 79 21.57 -61.50 65.81
N LYS A 80 22.66 -62.06 66.38
CA LYS A 80 23.99 -62.05 65.75
C LYS A 80 24.09 -63.02 64.58
N VAL A 81 23.50 -64.22 64.69
CA VAL A 81 23.48 -65.22 63.60
C VAL A 81 22.54 -64.79 62.48
N THR A 82 21.41 -64.14 62.78
CA THR A 82 20.52 -63.55 61.80
C THR A 82 21.17 -62.35 61.13
N MET A 83 21.91 -61.51 61.85
CA MET A 83 22.70 -60.42 61.25
C MET A 83 23.84 -60.95 60.39
N GLN A 84 24.51 -62.04 60.78
CA GLN A 84 25.50 -62.70 59.93
C GLN A 84 24.86 -63.29 58.67
N ASN A 85 23.72 -63.99 58.78
CA ASN A 85 23.02 -64.53 57.61
C ASN A 85 22.53 -63.42 56.66
N LEU A 86 22.04 -62.30 57.22
CA LEU A 86 21.67 -61.11 56.43
C LEU A 86 22.88 -60.46 55.78
N ASN A 87 24.02 -60.38 56.47
CA ASN A 87 25.26 -59.86 55.91
C ASN A 87 25.84 -60.79 54.83
N ASP A 88 25.77 -62.11 55.01
CA ASP A 88 26.19 -63.09 54.01
C ASP A 88 25.28 -63.05 52.77
N ARG A 89 23.98 -62.82 52.99
CA ARG A 89 23.00 -62.60 51.91
C ARG A 89 23.21 -61.26 51.22
N LEU A 90 23.57 -60.20 51.96
CA LEU A 90 23.94 -58.89 51.40
C LEU A 90 25.24 -59.00 50.60
N ALA A 91 26.24 -59.71 51.11
CA ALA A 91 27.50 -59.96 50.41
C ALA A 91 27.26 -60.76 49.12
N SER A 92 26.43 -61.81 49.19
CA SER A 92 26.00 -62.57 48.01
C SER A 92 25.21 -61.71 47.01
N TYR A 93 24.37 -60.79 47.52
CA TYR A 93 23.62 -59.85 46.67
C TYR A 93 24.54 -58.83 46.01
N LEU A 94 25.49 -58.24 46.74
CA LEU A 94 26.49 -57.30 46.21
C LEU A 94 27.40 -57.99 45.18
N GLN A 95 27.83 -59.22 45.44
CA GLN A 95 28.59 -60.02 44.47
C GLN A 95 27.75 -60.30 43.21
N LYS A 96 26.45 -60.56 43.36
CA LYS A 96 25.54 -60.73 42.23
C LYS A 96 25.30 -59.43 41.47
N VAL A 97 25.19 -58.30 42.16
CA VAL A 97 25.10 -56.97 41.53
C VAL A 97 26.38 -56.68 40.75
N HIS A 98 27.57 -56.90 41.31
CA HIS A 98 28.83 -56.67 40.58
C HIS A 98 29.02 -57.57 39.37
N THR A 99 28.63 -58.84 39.46
CA THR A 99 28.67 -59.75 38.30
C THR A 99 27.66 -59.33 37.21
N LEU A 100 26.46 -58.88 37.60
CA LEU A 100 25.47 -58.33 36.67
C LEU A 100 25.90 -56.99 36.07
N GLU A 101 26.51 -56.09 36.84
CA GLU A 101 27.09 -54.84 36.35
C GLU A 101 28.21 -55.11 35.34
N SER A 102 29.09 -56.07 35.65
CA SER A 102 30.15 -56.48 34.72
C SER A 102 29.59 -57.11 33.45
N ALA A 103 28.53 -57.91 33.55
CA ALA A 103 27.85 -58.49 32.40
C ALA A 103 27.13 -57.41 31.56
N ASN A 104 26.46 -56.44 32.21
CA ASN A 104 25.81 -55.32 31.53
C ASN A 104 26.83 -54.43 30.81
N ARG A 105 27.96 -54.08 31.44
CA ARG A 105 29.03 -53.34 30.75
C ARG A 105 29.54 -54.09 29.53
N LYS A 106 29.68 -55.42 29.63
CA LYS A 106 30.09 -56.25 28.50
C LYS A 106 29.05 -56.26 27.38
N LEU A 107 27.76 -56.35 27.71
CA LEU A 107 26.67 -56.26 26.74
C LEU A 107 26.59 -54.87 26.10
N GLU A 108 26.77 -53.80 26.86
CA GLU A 108 26.83 -52.42 26.32
C GLU A 108 27.98 -52.25 25.32
N LEU A 109 29.15 -52.80 25.62
CA LEU A 109 30.29 -52.79 24.69
C LEU A 109 29.99 -53.61 23.44
N GLN A 110 29.38 -54.80 23.59
CA GLN A 110 28.98 -55.63 22.45
C GLN A 110 27.90 -54.96 21.59
N ILE A 111 26.95 -54.22 22.19
CA ILE A 111 25.94 -53.45 21.47
C ILE A 111 26.61 -52.32 20.70
N ARG A 112 27.54 -51.56 21.31
CA ARG A 112 28.30 -50.52 20.62
C ARG A 112 29.11 -51.07 19.46
N GLU A 113 29.86 -52.15 19.71
CA GLU A 113 30.67 -52.80 18.68
C GLU A 113 29.80 -53.39 17.56
N TYR A 114 28.62 -53.93 17.89
CA TYR A 114 27.67 -54.41 16.89
C TYR A 114 27.07 -53.26 16.08
N LEU A 115 26.74 -52.13 16.71
CA LEU A 115 26.28 -50.93 16.01
C LEU A 115 27.38 -50.37 15.10
N ASP A 116 28.63 -50.30 15.55
CA ASP A 116 29.76 -49.84 14.74
C ASP A 116 30.06 -50.80 13.56
N LYS A 117 29.89 -52.12 13.75
CA LYS A 117 30.06 -53.10 12.66
C LYS A 117 28.89 -53.11 11.68
N ARG A 118 27.67 -52.88 12.15
CA ARG A 118 26.44 -52.87 11.32
C ARG A 118 26.21 -51.52 10.64
N MET A 119 26.77 -50.46 11.20
CA MET A 119 26.90 -49.15 10.58
C MET A 119 28.30 -49.05 9.99
N PRO A 120 28.56 -49.60 8.79
CA PRO A 120 29.75 -49.17 8.08
C PRO A 120 29.69 -47.65 8.04
N THR A 121 30.79 -47.00 8.43
CA THR A 121 31.04 -45.55 8.38
C THR A 121 30.97 -45.05 6.93
N VAL A 122 29.84 -45.26 6.29
CA VAL A 122 29.39 -44.48 5.16
C VAL A 122 28.78 -43.27 5.83
N SER A 123 29.61 -42.27 6.11
CA SER A 123 29.14 -40.91 5.99
C SER A 123 28.51 -40.83 4.60
N LYS A 124 27.19 -41.06 4.51
CA LYS A 124 26.47 -40.72 3.30
C LYS A 124 26.71 -39.23 3.19
N ASP A 125 27.52 -38.82 2.22
CA ASP A 125 27.90 -37.43 2.05
C ASP A 125 26.63 -36.65 1.69
N PHE A 126 25.90 -36.22 2.71
CA PHE A 126 24.64 -35.51 2.57
C PHE A 126 24.87 -34.09 2.05
N THR A 127 26.13 -33.65 1.96
CA THR A 127 26.56 -32.38 1.41
C THR A 127 25.94 -32.09 0.04
N VAL A 128 25.86 -33.09 -0.86
CA VAL A 128 25.25 -32.92 -2.19
C VAL A 128 23.73 -32.70 -2.07
N PHE A 129 23.06 -33.40 -1.15
CA PHE A 129 21.64 -33.18 -0.91
C PHE A 129 21.38 -31.82 -0.26
N PHE A 130 22.23 -31.37 0.65
CA PHE A 130 22.13 -30.03 1.25
C PHE A 130 22.36 -28.93 0.22
N ALA A 131 23.33 -29.09 -0.69
CA ALA A 131 23.57 -28.17 -1.81
C ALA A 131 22.37 -28.12 -2.76
N ASN A 132 21.82 -29.28 -3.15
CA ASN A 132 20.62 -29.32 -3.97
C ASN A 132 19.41 -28.68 -3.27
N ILE A 133 19.25 -28.88 -1.95
CA ILE A 133 18.16 -28.25 -1.18
C ILE A 133 18.35 -26.72 -1.10
N SER A 134 19.59 -26.22 -0.94
CA SER A 134 19.84 -24.78 -0.96
C SER A 134 19.55 -24.18 -2.33
N ASP A 135 19.98 -24.84 -3.40
CA ASP A 135 19.74 -24.37 -4.77
C ASP A 135 18.24 -24.34 -5.10
N LEU A 136 17.52 -25.40 -4.72
CA LEU A 136 16.06 -25.46 -4.86
C LEU A 136 15.34 -24.41 -4.00
N ARG A 137 15.87 -24.05 -2.83
CA ARG A 137 15.30 -22.95 -2.01
C ARG A 137 15.46 -21.60 -2.70
N VAL A 138 16.65 -21.33 -3.25
CA VAL A 138 16.90 -20.09 -4.01
C VAL A 138 16.03 -20.04 -5.26
N GLN A 139 15.90 -21.15 -5.99
CA GLN A 139 15.03 -21.24 -7.16
C GLN A 139 13.56 -21.01 -6.80
N ASN A 140 13.06 -21.59 -5.70
CA ASN A 140 11.71 -21.35 -5.22
C ASN A 140 11.47 -19.88 -4.82
N GLN A 141 12.44 -19.24 -4.15
CA GLN A 141 12.34 -17.82 -3.83
C GLN A 141 12.30 -16.95 -5.10
N SER A 142 13.15 -17.26 -6.09
CA SER A 142 13.14 -16.56 -7.38
C SER A 142 11.81 -16.72 -8.11
N ILE A 143 11.25 -17.93 -8.16
CA ILE A 143 9.93 -18.19 -8.77
C ILE A 143 8.82 -17.46 -7.99
N SER A 144 8.87 -17.45 -6.65
CA SER A 144 7.90 -16.72 -5.83
C SER A 144 7.93 -15.23 -6.14
N LEU A 145 9.12 -14.63 -6.24
CA LEU A 145 9.27 -13.21 -6.60
C LEU A 145 8.77 -12.92 -8.01
N GLN A 146 9.02 -13.83 -8.97
CA GLN A 146 8.48 -13.70 -10.33
C GLN A 146 6.95 -13.79 -10.33
N ALA A 147 6.37 -14.69 -9.54
CA ALA A 147 4.92 -14.80 -9.40
C ALA A 147 4.31 -13.55 -8.75
N ASP A 148 4.95 -13.00 -7.72
CA ASP A 148 4.53 -11.76 -7.07
C ASP A 148 4.63 -10.56 -8.03
N ASN A 149 5.71 -10.47 -8.82
CA ASN A 149 5.87 -9.44 -9.84
C ASN A 149 4.78 -9.57 -10.94
N ALA A 150 4.55 -10.78 -11.46
CA ALA A 150 3.50 -11.02 -12.45
C ALA A 150 2.10 -10.68 -11.90
N ARG A 151 1.86 -10.97 -10.62
CA ARG A 151 0.62 -10.61 -9.94
C ARG A 151 0.46 -9.09 -9.80
N LEU A 152 1.51 -8.39 -9.35
CA LEU A 152 1.49 -6.93 -9.25
C LEU A 152 1.28 -6.27 -10.62
N ALA A 153 1.94 -6.77 -11.66
CA ALA A 153 1.72 -6.31 -13.04
C ALA A 153 0.29 -6.54 -13.51
N ALA A 154 -0.32 -7.69 -13.17
CA ALA A 154 -1.72 -7.97 -13.48
C ALA A 154 -2.69 -7.05 -12.72
N GLU A 155 -2.42 -6.76 -11.45
CA GLU A 155 -3.19 -5.82 -10.63
C GLU A 155 -3.07 -4.38 -11.20
N ASP A 156 -1.88 -3.97 -11.65
CA ASP A 156 -1.67 -2.68 -12.34
C ASP A 156 -2.46 -2.58 -13.65
N PHE A 157 -2.45 -3.63 -14.48
CA PHE A 157 -3.25 -3.65 -15.71
C PHE A 157 -4.75 -3.64 -15.43
N LYS A 158 -5.19 -4.36 -14.39
CA LYS A 158 -6.58 -4.35 -13.96
C LYS A 158 -7.02 -2.95 -13.51
N MET A 159 -6.23 -2.27 -12.69
CA MET A 159 -6.52 -0.90 -12.25
C MET A 159 -6.58 0.07 -13.45
N LYS A 160 -5.64 -0.04 -14.40
CA LYS A 160 -5.65 0.76 -15.63
C LYS A 160 -6.90 0.48 -16.48
N TYR A 161 -7.29 -0.79 -16.61
CA TYR A 161 -8.50 -1.17 -17.33
C TYR A 161 -9.76 -0.62 -16.67
N GLU A 162 -9.89 -0.72 -15.35
CA GLU A 162 -11.03 -0.18 -14.60
C GLU A 162 -11.12 1.35 -14.72
N ALA A 163 -9.99 2.05 -14.67
CA ALA A 163 -9.93 3.50 -14.89
C ALA A 163 -10.37 3.88 -16.31
N GLU A 164 -9.85 3.20 -17.33
CA GLU A 164 -10.22 3.44 -18.73
C GLU A 164 -11.70 3.12 -19.00
N LEU A 165 -12.20 2.02 -18.43
CA LEU A 165 -13.61 1.65 -18.51
C LEU A 165 -14.50 2.72 -17.90
N ASN A 166 -14.12 3.26 -16.74
CA ASN A 166 -14.87 4.34 -16.10
C ASN A 166 -14.86 5.62 -16.97
N MET A 167 -13.70 5.99 -17.52
CA MET A 167 -13.60 7.14 -18.44
C MET A 167 -14.46 6.94 -19.70
N ARG A 168 -14.45 5.73 -20.27
CA ARG A 168 -15.33 5.38 -21.39
C ARG A 168 -16.80 5.53 -21.02
N ASN A 169 -17.23 5.02 -19.87
CA ASN A 169 -18.62 5.13 -19.43
C ASN A 169 -19.05 6.59 -19.24
N LEU A 170 -18.17 7.46 -18.71
CA LEU A 170 -18.44 8.90 -18.60
C LEU A 170 -18.61 9.54 -19.97
N VAL A 171 -17.72 9.24 -20.92
CA VAL A 171 -17.81 9.75 -22.30
C VAL A 171 -19.07 9.23 -22.99
N GLU A 172 -19.43 7.97 -22.81
CA GLU A 172 -20.67 7.41 -23.36
C GLU A 172 -21.92 8.09 -22.78
N ALA A 173 -21.94 8.38 -21.47
CA ALA A 173 -23.02 9.13 -20.83
C ALA A 173 -23.11 10.56 -21.39
N ASP A 174 -21.99 11.24 -21.59
CA ASP A 174 -21.93 12.56 -22.20
C ASP A 174 -22.45 12.55 -23.65
N VAL A 175 -22.05 11.55 -24.46
CA VAL A 175 -22.55 11.37 -25.83
C VAL A 175 -24.07 11.11 -25.83
N ALA A 176 -24.58 10.31 -24.89
CA ALA A 176 -26.02 10.09 -24.75
C ALA A 176 -26.76 11.39 -24.39
N ARG A 177 -26.22 12.19 -23.47
CA ARG A 177 -26.76 13.51 -23.12
C ARG A 177 -26.76 14.45 -24.32
N LEU A 178 -25.67 14.51 -25.08
CA LEU A 178 -25.56 15.34 -26.29
C LEU A 178 -26.54 14.90 -27.38
N ARG A 179 -26.79 13.59 -27.53
CA ARG A 179 -27.86 13.09 -28.41
C ARG A 179 -29.23 13.57 -27.96
N GLY A 180 -29.53 13.53 -26.66
CA GLY A 180 -30.77 14.08 -26.12
C GLY A 180 -30.94 15.58 -26.36
N VAL A 181 -29.87 16.37 -26.20
CA VAL A 181 -29.87 17.81 -26.51
C VAL A 181 -30.11 18.05 -28.01
N ARG A 182 -29.43 17.30 -28.88
CA ARG A 182 -29.68 17.36 -30.33
C ARG A 182 -31.15 17.07 -30.64
N ASP A 183 -31.71 16.01 -30.07
CA ASP A 183 -33.11 15.63 -30.34
C ASP A 183 -34.09 16.72 -29.84
N SER A 184 -33.79 17.39 -28.72
CA SER A 184 -34.58 18.54 -28.24
C SER A 184 -34.49 19.75 -29.18
N PHE A 185 -33.32 20.00 -29.79
CA PHE A 185 -33.17 21.03 -30.81
C PHE A 185 -33.90 20.65 -32.10
N THR A 186 -33.85 19.38 -32.50
CA THR A 186 -34.63 18.90 -33.65
C THR A 186 -36.12 19.11 -33.44
N LEU A 187 -36.65 18.81 -32.24
CA LEU A 187 -38.05 19.10 -31.90
C LEU A 187 -38.36 20.60 -32.00
N SER A 188 -37.48 21.44 -31.41
CA SER A 188 -37.65 22.90 -31.44
C SER A 188 -37.62 23.47 -32.86
N ILE A 189 -36.78 22.91 -33.74
CA ILE A 189 -36.74 23.27 -35.16
C ILE A 189 -38.07 22.91 -35.83
N SER A 190 -38.58 21.69 -35.62
CA SER A 190 -39.88 21.29 -36.16
C SER A 190 -41.03 22.17 -35.65
N ASP A 191 -41.03 22.54 -34.37
CA ASP A 191 -42.04 23.45 -33.78
C ASP A 191 -41.99 24.85 -34.43
N LEU A 192 -40.78 25.36 -34.69
CA LEU A 192 -40.57 26.62 -35.40
C LEU A 192 -40.97 26.54 -36.87
N GLU A 193 -40.68 25.43 -37.55
CA GLU A 193 -41.11 25.19 -38.93
C GLU A 193 -42.65 25.20 -39.05
N VAL A 194 -43.35 24.59 -38.09
CA VAL A 194 -44.81 24.64 -37.99
C VAL A 194 -45.30 26.08 -37.76
N HIS A 195 -44.67 26.84 -36.87
CA HIS A 195 -45.01 28.26 -36.67
C HIS A 195 -44.82 29.09 -37.95
N VAL A 196 -43.71 28.87 -38.67
CA VAL A 196 -43.44 29.55 -39.93
C VAL A 196 -44.50 29.20 -40.97
N GLU A 197 -44.90 27.93 -41.07
CA GLU A 197 -45.92 27.50 -42.01
C GLU A 197 -47.31 28.05 -41.66
N ASN A 198 -47.66 28.08 -40.36
CA ASN A 198 -48.89 28.71 -39.89
C ASN A 198 -48.94 30.20 -40.25
N LEU A 199 -47.87 30.95 -39.99
CA LEU A 199 -47.79 32.37 -40.34
C LEU A 199 -47.87 32.62 -41.85
N LYS A 200 -47.27 31.74 -42.67
CA LYS A 200 -47.43 31.80 -44.13
C LYS A 200 -48.88 31.53 -44.53
N GLY A 201 -49.55 30.55 -43.91
CA GLY A 201 -50.96 30.27 -44.12
C GLY A 201 -51.85 31.47 -43.77
N GLU A 202 -51.61 32.11 -42.62
CA GLU A 202 -52.30 33.35 -42.22
C GLU A 202 -52.06 34.48 -43.22
N LEU A 203 -50.82 34.68 -43.68
CA LEU A 203 -50.50 35.69 -44.68
C LEU A 203 -51.27 35.48 -45.98
N VAL A 204 -51.34 34.23 -46.47
CA VAL A 204 -52.12 33.87 -47.66
C VAL A 204 -53.61 34.10 -47.43
N TYR A 205 -54.12 33.73 -46.26
CA TYR A 205 -55.50 33.98 -45.87
C TYR A 205 -55.85 35.48 -45.88
N PHE A 206 -55.03 36.32 -45.25
CA PHE A 206 -55.23 37.78 -45.25
C PHE A 206 -55.15 38.37 -46.66
N LYS A 207 -54.23 37.89 -47.50
CA LYS A 207 -54.12 38.36 -48.90
C LYS A 207 -55.36 37.99 -49.71
N SER A 208 -55.83 36.75 -49.61
CA SER A 208 -57.04 36.30 -50.29
C SER A 208 -58.28 37.06 -49.81
N ASN A 209 -58.39 37.31 -48.51
CA ASN A 209 -59.49 38.11 -47.95
C ASN A 209 -59.45 39.54 -48.47
N HIS A 210 -58.27 40.17 -48.51
CA HIS A 210 -58.12 41.50 -49.08
C HIS A 210 -58.48 41.55 -50.58
N GLU A 211 -58.06 40.55 -51.36
CA GLU A 211 -58.44 40.45 -52.78
C GLU A 211 -59.96 40.31 -52.97
N GLU A 212 -60.64 39.56 -52.09
CA GLU A 212 -62.10 39.44 -52.06
C GLU A 212 -62.76 40.77 -51.70
N GLU A 213 -62.34 41.42 -50.61
CA GLU A 213 -62.86 42.72 -50.19
C GLU A 213 -62.67 43.78 -51.27
N MET A 214 -61.51 43.83 -51.91
CA MET A 214 -61.25 44.75 -53.03
C MET A 214 -62.13 44.43 -54.24
N ARG A 215 -62.46 43.15 -54.48
CA ARG A 215 -63.41 42.76 -55.52
C ARG A 215 -64.83 43.20 -55.16
N GLN A 216 -65.25 43.02 -53.92
CA GLN A 216 -66.54 43.49 -53.42
C GLN A 216 -66.66 45.01 -53.49
N LEU A 217 -65.62 45.75 -53.10
CA LEU A 217 -65.55 47.21 -53.24
C LEU A 217 -65.60 47.65 -54.71
N ARG A 218 -64.90 46.94 -55.61
CA ARG A 218 -64.98 47.20 -57.05
C ARG A 218 -66.37 46.92 -57.62
N ILE A 219 -67.05 45.89 -57.13
CA ILE A 219 -68.45 45.59 -57.49
C ILE A 219 -69.38 46.68 -56.94
N GLN A 220 -69.18 47.13 -55.69
CA GLN A 220 -69.91 48.28 -55.15
C GLN A 220 -69.67 49.55 -55.98
N GLN A 221 -68.44 49.76 -56.46
CA GLN A 221 -68.08 50.91 -57.28
C GLN A 221 -68.60 50.81 -58.73
N SER A 222 -68.85 49.58 -59.23
CA SER A 222 -69.39 49.31 -60.57
C SER A 222 -70.91 49.06 -60.59
N GLY A 223 -71.54 48.89 -59.43
CA GLY A 223 -72.98 49.05 -59.29
C GLY A 223 -73.30 50.51 -59.60
N THR A 224 -74.22 50.74 -60.53
CA THR A 224 -74.79 52.05 -60.83
C THR A 224 -75.04 52.80 -59.53
N VAL A 225 -74.16 53.75 -59.20
CA VAL A 225 -74.41 54.78 -58.21
C VAL A 225 -75.49 55.64 -58.82
N ASN A 226 -76.74 55.28 -58.55
CA ASN A 226 -77.86 56.17 -58.76
C ASN A 226 -77.68 57.30 -57.75
N VAL A 227 -76.95 58.34 -58.14
CA VAL A 227 -76.93 59.65 -57.47
C VAL A 227 -78.24 60.32 -57.85
N GLU A 228 -79.33 59.90 -57.21
CA GLU A 228 -80.47 60.79 -57.11
C GLU A 228 -80.08 61.90 -56.15
N VAL A 229 -80.10 63.12 -56.69
CA VAL A 229 -79.97 64.37 -55.96
C VAL A 229 -81.12 64.42 -54.97
N ASP A 230 -80.88 64.00 -53.72
CA ASP A 230 -81.83 64.22 -52.63
C ASP A 230 -81.88 65.72 -52.34
N SER A 231 -82.83 66.38 -53.02
CA SER A 231 -83.22 67.74 -52.74
C SER A 231 -83.92 67.73 -51.40
N ALA A 232 -83.15 68.05 -50.35
CA ALA A 232 -83.57 68.21 -48.96
C ALA A 232 -85.08 68.40 -48.78
N ALA A 233 -85.77 67.29 -48.51
CA ALA A 233 -87.08 67.34 -47.87
C ALA A 233 -86.85 67.91 -46.46
N SER A 234 -87.76 68.80 -46.04
CA SER A 234 -87.73 69.47 -44.74
C SER A 234 -87.23 68.52 -43.64
N VAL A 235 -86.01 68.80 -43.17
CA VAL A 235 -85.29 67.96 -42.21
C VAL A 235 -86.22 67.68 -41.03
N ASP A 236 -86.65 66.43 -40.90
CA ASP A 236 -87.31 65.97 -39.70
C ASP A 236 -86.25 65.98 -38.60
N LEU A 237 -86.23 67.09 -37.85
CA LEU A 237 -85.28 67.37 -36.79
C LEU A 237 -85.17 66.19 -35.81
N THR A 238 -86.25 65.43 -35.66
CA THR A 238 -86.33 64.22 -34.85
C THR A 238 -85.41 63.10 -35.33
N LYS A 239 -85.32 62.83 -36.64
CA LYS A 239 -84.40 61.83 -37.21
C LYS A 239 -82.94 62.25 -37.12
N VAL A 240 -82.64 63.53 -37.36
CA VAL A 240 -81.28 64.06 -37.24
C VAL A 240 -80.82 64.08 -35.78
N LEU A 241 -81.70 64.42 -34.84
CA LEU A 241 -81.41 64.31 -33.41
C LEU A 241 -81.15 62.86 -32.99
N GLU A 242 -81.89 61.89 -33.53
CA GLU A 242 -81.68 60.46 -33.26
C GLU A 242 -80.37 59.94 -33.88
N GLU A 243 -80.01 60.38 -35.09
CA GLU A 243 -78.74 60.02 -35.72
C GLU A 243 -77.54 60.65 -34.99
N VAL A 244 -77.66 61.92 -34.58
CA VAL A 244 -76.65 62.56 -33.72
C VAL A 244 -76.52 61.82 -32.39
N ARG A 245 -77.63 61.38 -31.80
CA ARG A 245 -77.63 60.56 -30.58
C ARG A 245 -76.92 59.22 -30.79
N LEU A 246 -77.22 58.50 -31.87
CA LEU A 246 -76.55 57.24 -32.23
C LEU A 246 -75.05 57.44 -32.47
N GLN A 247 -74.64 58.54 -33.11
CA GLN A 247 -73.23 58.89 -33.30
C GLN A 247 -72.52 59.17 -31.97
N TYR A 248 -73.18 59.88 -31.04
CA TYR A 248 -72.64 60.09 -29.70
C TYR A 248 -72.56 58.79 -28.90
N GLU A 249 -73.57 57.94 -28.97
CA GLU A 249 -73.57 56.64 -28.31
C GLU A 249 -72.45 55.74 -28.86
N ALA A 250 -72.27 55.68 -30.17
CA ALA A 250 -71.16 54.98 -30.82
C ALA A 250 -69.80 55.56 -30.43
N LEU A 251 -69.66 56.89 -30.34
CA LEU A 251 -68.43 57.56 -29.92
C LEU A 251 -68.10 57.24 -28.46
N VAL A 252 -69.10 57.26 -27.57
CA VAL A 252 -68.93 56.92 -26.15
C VAL A 252 -68.51 55.45 -25.99
N LEU A 253 -69.16 54.53 -26.71
CA LEU A 253 -68.79 53.11 -26.71
C LEU A 253 -67.37 52.88 -27.24
N LYS A 254 -67.00 53.56 -28.33
CA LYS A 254 -65.64 53.49 -28.89
C LYS A 254 -64.60 54.02 -27.90
N ASN A 255 -64.86 55.16 -27.27
CA ASN A 255 -63.99 55.74 -26.26
C ASN A 255 -63.83 54.80 -25.05
N ASN A 256 -64.92 54.20 -24.57
CA ASN A 256 -64.89 53.26 -23.46
C ASN A 256 -64.05 52.01 -23.77
N LEU A 257 -64.21 51.45 -24.99
CA LEU A 257 -63.37 50.34 -25.48
C LEU A 257 -61.89 50.72 -25.62
N GLU A 258 -61.60 51.93 -26.11
CA GLU A 258 -60.22 52.42 -26.23
C GLU A 258 -59.56 52.65 -24.86
N LEU A 259 -60.29 53.23 -23.91
CA LEU A 259 -59.86 53.34 -22.51
C LEU A 259 -59.59 51.97 -21.90
N GLU A 260 -60.50 51.01 -22.05
CA GLU A 260 -60.33 49.66 -21.52
C GLU A 260 -59.11 48.94 -22.13
N LYS A 261 -58.91 49.06 -23.45
CA LYS A 261 -57.72 48.53 -24.13
C LYS A 261 -56.45 49.18 -23.61
N TRP A 262 -56.46 50.51 -23.43
CA TRP A 262 -55.32 51.26 -22.90
C TRP A 262 -54.99 50.84 -21.46
N PHE A 263 -55.98 50.74 -20.57
CA PHE A 263 -55.80 50.24 -19.20
C PHE A 263 -55.26 48.81 -19.18
N LYS A 264 -55.84 47.90 -19.97
CA LYS A 264 -55.35 46.51 -20.10
C LYS A 264 -53.93 46.43 -20.64
N ALA A 265 -53.53 47.34 -21.55
CA ALA A 265 -52.17 47.42 -22.05
C ALA A 265 -51.21 47.94 -20.97
N LYS A 266 -51.63 48.95 -20.19
CA LYS A 266 -50.82 49.53 -19.11
C LYS A 266 -50.58 48.52 -17.99
N VAL A 267 -51.61 47.81 -17.54
CA VAL A 267 -51.49 46.76 -16.52
C VAL A 267 -50.58 45.62 -16.99
N ARG A 268 -50.68 45.21 -18.27
CA ARG A 268 -49.74 44.22 -18.83
C ARG A 268 -48.30 44.72 -18.84
N GLN A 269 -48.09 46.00 -19.17
CA GLN A 269 -46.75 46.58 -19.16
C GLN A 269 -46.16 46.60 -17.74
N GLU A 270 -46.95 46.97 -16.74
CA GLU A 270 -46.51 46.97 -15.33
C GLU A 270 -46.21 45.56 -14.82
N ASN A 271 -47.08 44.58 -15.11
CA ASN A 271 -46.82 43.18 -14.77
C ASN A 271 -45.55 42.63 -15.44
N ASN A 272 -45.33 42.95 -16.72
CA ASN A 272 -44.11 42.53 -17.42
C ASN A 272 -42.86 43.18 -16.82
N MET A 273 -42.95 44.45 -16.40
CA MET A 273 -41.84 45.12 -15.72
C MET A 273 -41.51 44.44 -14.39
N GLU A 274 -42.53 44.10 -13.58
CA GLU A 274 -42.33 43.41 -12.30
C GLU A 274 -41.70 42.03 -12.48
N ILE A 275 -42.11 41.28 -13.51
CA ILE A 275 -41.50 39.98 -13.84
C ILE A 275 -40.02 40.15 -14.20
N ILE A 276 -39.69 41.13 -15.05
CA ILE A 276 -38.31 41.41 -15.46
C ILE A 276 -37.47 41.84 -14.24
N GLU A 277 -37.99 42.71 -13.36
CA GLU A 277 -37.28 43.10 -12.14
C GLU A 277 -37.00 41.91 -11.23
N ARG A 278 -37.97 41.00 -11.07
CA ARG A 278 -37.81 39.77 -10.28
C ARG A 278 -36.77 38.83 -10.90
N GLU A 279 -36.76 38.67 -12.22
CA GLU A 279 -35.76 37.88 -12.93
C GLU A 279 -34.35 38.47 -12.78
N ILE A 280 -34.21 39.79 -12.94
CA ILE A 280 -32.94 40.50 -12.73
C ILE A 280 -32.46 40.30 -11.29
N TYR A 281 -33.34 40.41 -10.31
CA TYR A 281 -32.99 40.19 -8.90
C TYR A 281 -32.49 38.75 -8.68
N THR A 282 -33.21 37.77 -9.20
CA THR A 282 -32.86 36.34 -9.06
C THR A 282 -31.51 36.04 -9.72
N CYS A 283 -31.32 36.47 -10.97
CA CYS A 283 -30.05 36.34 -11.69
C CYS A 283 -28.89 37.04 -10.94
N THR A 284 -29.14 38.23 -10.39
CA THR A 284 -28.14 38.96 -9.59
C THR A 284 -27.76 38.19 -8.32
N THR A 285 -28.72 37.54 -7.65
CA THR A 285 -28.43 36.73 -6.47
C THR A 285 -27.64 35.46 -6.81
N GLU A 286 -27.96 34.78 -7.91
CA GLU A 286 -27.23 33.61 -8.40
C GLU A 286 -25.80 33.94 -8.82
N VAL A 287 -25.60 35.06 -9.52
CA VAL A 287 -24.24 35.53 -9.87
C VAL A 287 -23.42 35.81 -8.62
N LYS A 288 -24.02 36.37 -7.57
CA LYS A 288 -23.34 36.60 -6.28
C LYS A 288 -22.97 35.27 -5.61
N THR A 289 -23.86 34.28 -5.59
CA THR A 289 -23.58 32.97 -4.98
C THR A 289 -22.48 32.23 -5.74
N PHE A 290 -22.51 32.22 -7.07
CA PHE A 290 -21.44 31.63 -7.87
C PHE A 290 -20.11 32.37 -7.70
N SER A 291 -20.13 33.69 -7.54
CA SER A 291 -18.91 34.47 -7.24
C SER A 291 -18.30 34.10 -5.89
N THR A 292 -19.13 33.86 -4.86
CA THR A 292 -18.65 33.39 -3.55
C THR A 292 -18.11 31.97 -3.61
N GLU A 293 -18.80 31.05 -4.31
CA GLU A 293 -18.35 29.66 -4.49
C GLU A 293 -17.02 29.59 -5.26
N LEU A 294 -16.87 30.38 -6.34
CA LEU A 294 -15.60 30.49 -7.07
C LEU A 294 -14.46 31.02 -6.18
N SER A 295 -14.76 31.98 -5.31
CA SER A 295 -13.78 32.53 -4.38
C SER A 295 -13.36 31.51 -3.32
N GLU A 296 -14.29 30.71 -2.82
CA GLU A 296 -14.02 29.60 -1.89
C GLU A 296 -13.21 28.49 -2.58
N LEU A 297 -13.60 28.08 -3.78
CA LEU A 297 -12.88 27.07 -4.56
C LEU A 297 -11.45 27.54 -4.89
N ARG A 298 -11.25 28.83 -5.16
CA ARG A 298 -9.92 29.41 -5.35
C ARG A 298 -9.09 29.35 -4.06
N ARG A 299 -9.69 29.62 -2.90
CA ARG A 299 -9.00 29.51 -1.60
C ARG A 299 -8.63 28.06 -1.27
N THR A 300 -9.53 27.10 -1.50
CA THR A 300 -9.22 25.68 -1.29
C THR A 300 -8.12 25.21 -2.22
N TYR A 301 -8.18 25.57 -3.51
CA TYR A 301 -7.12 25.26 -4.47
C TYR A 301 -5.75 25.81 -4.03
N GLN A 302 -5.68 27.08 -3.61
CA GLN A 302 -4.46 27.66 -3.10
C GLN A 302 -3.94 26.94 -1.85
N SER A 303 -4.83 26.57 -0.92
CA SER A 303 -4.47 25.80 0.28
C SER A 303 -3.91 24.42 -0.06
N LEU A 304 -4.53 23.71 -1.02
CA LEU A 304 -4.02 22.41 -1.48
C LEU A 304 -2.67 22.55 -2.19
N GLU A 305 -2.48 23.58 -3.01
CA GLU A 305 -1.19 23.80 -3.69
C GLU A 305 -0.07 24.11 -2.68
N ILE A 306 -0.35 24.90 -1.64
CA ILE A 306 0.59 25.14 -0.54
C ILE A 306 0.92 23.83 0.18
N SER A 307 -0.08 23.01 0.51
CA SER A 307 0.13 21.72 1.15
C SER A 307 0.99 20.79 0.29
N ARG A 308 0.74 20.75 -1.03
CA ARG A 308 1.50 19.96 -1.99
C ARG A 308 2.96 20.40 -2.03
N GLN A 309 3.21 21.71 -2.12
CA GLN A 309 4.56 22.27 -2.12
C GLN A 309 5.29 22.00 -0.80
N SER A 310 4.58 22.03 0.33
CA SER A 310 5.13 21.70 1.64
C SER A 310 5.59 20.24 1.70
N ILE A 311 4.76 19.30 1.24
CA ILE A 311 5.10 17.86 1.23
C ILE A 311 6.30 17.59 0.32
N LEU A 312 6.34 18.20 -0.87
CA LEU A 312 7.46 18.06 -1.79
C LEU A 312 8.78 18.54 -1.16
N LYS A 313 8.76 19.69 -0.48
CA LYS A 313 9.94 20.22 0.22
C LYS A 313 10.40 19.29 1.35
N GLU A 314 9.47 18.73 2.12
CA GLU A 314 9.79 17.78 3.19
C GLU A 314 10.39 16.48 2.64
N GLN A 315 9.84 15.94 1.53
CA GLN A 315 10.40 14.77 0.86
C GLN A 315 11.81 15.02 0.35
N ASN A 316 12.06 16.15 -0.31
CA ASN A 316 13.39 16.53 -0.77
C ASN A 316 14.38 16.68 0.40
N LEU A 317 13.95 17.29 1.51
CA LEU A 317 14.77 17.41 2.71
C LEU A 317 15.12 16.04 3.30
N GLN A 318 14.14 15.13 3.36
CA GLN A 318 14.35 13.77 3.86
C GLN A 318 15.27 12.95 2.96
N GLU A 319 15.15 13.09 1.63
CA GLU A 319 16.05 12.44 0.68
C GLU A 319 17.49 12.95 0.84
N VAL A 320 17.67 14.27 0.97
CA VAL A 320 18.99 14.88 1.21
C VAL A 320 19.58 14.39 2.53
N LYS A 321 18.80 14.37 3.62
CA LYS A 321 19.23 13.81 4.92
C LYS A 321 19.65 12.34 4.80
N SER A 322 18.87 11.52 4.09
CA SER A 322 19.19 10.11 3.85
C SER A 322 20.51 9.94 3.09
N ARG A 323 20.70 10.71 2.01
CA ARG A 323 21.97 10.71 1.24
C ARG A 323 23.17 11.08 2.11
N PHE A 324 23.06 12.12 2.93
CA PHE A 324 24.13 12.50 3.85
C PHE A 324 24.37 11.45 4.94
N SER A 325 23.32 10.82 5.46
CA SER A 325 23.46 9.71 6.42
C SER A 325 24.21 8.52 5.85
N ILE A 326 23.97 8.18 4.57
CA ILE A 326 24.70 7.12 3.87
C ILE A 326 26.16 7.51 3.64
N GLN A 327 26.43 8.76 3.24
CA GLN A 327 27.81 9.24 3.09
C GLN A 327 28.57 9.22 4.42
N LEU A 328 27.93 9.61 5.52
CA LEU A 328 28.52 9.53 6.85
C LEU A 328 28.80 8.08 7.27
N SER A 329 27.90 7.14 6.99
CA SER A 329 28.14 5.73 7.32
C SER A 329 29.28 5.13 6.49
N GLN A 330 29.41 5.52 5.23
CA GLN A 330 30.54 5.13 4.37
C GLN A 330 31.86 5.66 4.91
N LEU A 331 31.92 6.95 5.28
CA LEU A 331 33.12 7.53 5.88
C LEU A 331 33.46 6.88 7.21
N GLN A 332 32.46 6.60 8.06
CA GLN A 332 32.68 5.87 9.32
C GLN A 332 33.24 4.47 9.07
N MET A 333 32.77 3.77 8.04
CA MET A 333 33.28 2.45 7.67
C MET A 333 34.74 2.53 7.18
N SER A 334 35.09 3.54 6.38
CA SER A 334 36.48 3.79 5.99
C SER A 334 37.38 4.11 7.18
N ILE A 335 36.91 4.92 8.13
CA ILE A 335 37.63 5.22 9.38
C ILE A 335 37.87 3.92 10.16
N ASN A 336 36.81 3.13 10.39
CA ASN A 336 36.95 1.87 11.12
C ASN A 336 37.94 0.91 10.45
N MET A 337 37.94 0.82 9.10
CA MET A 337 38.91 0.00 8.37
C MET A 337 40.35 0.49 8.60
N LEU A 338 40.59 1.79 8.48
CA LEU A 338 41.91 2.38 8.74
C LEU A 338 42.35 2.20 10.20
N GLU A 339 41.44 2.33 11.16
CA GLU A 339 41.71 2.08 12.58
C GLU A 339 42.10 0.61 12.81
N THR A 340 41.43 -0.34 12.16
CA THR A 340 41.80 -1.77 12.25
C THR A 340 43.16 -2.05 11.63
N GLU A 341 43.49 -1.43 10.50
CA GLU A 341 44.81 -1.56 9.85
C GLU A 341 45.92 -0.97 10.73
N LEU A 342 45.70 0.22 11.30
CA LEU A 342 46.62 0.84 12.26
C LEU A 342 46.83 -0.04 13.49
N GLN A 343 45.76 -0.64 14.02
CA GLN A 343 45.85 -1.55 15.15
C GLN A 343 46.65 -2.82 14.79
N GLN A 344 46.44 -3.37 13.60
CA GLN A 344 47.19 -4.53 13.10
C GLN A 344 48.69 -4.20 12.93
N LEU A 345 49.02 -3.03 12.38
CA LEU A 345 50.40 -2.57 12.24
C LEU A 345 51.07 -2.36 13.61
N ARG A 346 50.36 -1.81 14.60
CA ARG A 346 50.87 -1.69 15.97
C ARG A 346 51.20 -3.04 16.58
N VAL A 347 50.30 -4.01 16.49
CA VAL A 347 50.53 -5.37 16.99
C VAL A 347 51.73 -6.03 16.28
N SER A 348 51.84 -5.85 14.95
CA SER A 348 52.98 -6.35 14.18
C SER A 348 54.31 -5.72 14.62
N LEU A 349 54.33 -4.41 14.88
CA LEU A 349 55.51 -3.70 15.36
C LEU A 349 55.91 -4.15 16.76
N GLU A 350 54.94 -4.32 17.67
CA GLU A 350 55.17 -4.86 19.01
C GLU A 350 55.76 -6.28 18.95
N GLN A 351 55.24 -7.12 18.04
CA GLN A 351 55.79 -8.46 17.80
C GLN A 351 57.24 -8.39 17.29
N GLN A 352 57.52 -7.56 16.28
CA GLN A 352 58.88 -7.38 15.77
C GLN A 352 59.82 -6.86 16.86
N GLN A 353 59.37 -5.91 17.68
CA GLN A 353 60.16 -5.41 18.81
C GLN A 353 60.49 -6.52 19.82
N ALA A 354 59.54 -7.41 20.12
CA ALA A 354 59.78 -8.56 20.99
C ALA A 354 60.80 -9.53 20.36
N GLU A 355 60.70 -9.82 19.07
CA GLU A 355 61.65 -10.65 18.33
C GLU A 355 63.07 -10.03 18.33
N TYR A 356 63.17 -8.70 18.13
CA TYR A 356 64.44 -7.97 18.21
C TYR A 356 65.06 -8.02 19.61
N ASN A 357 64.25 -7.91 20.67
CA ASN A 357 64.74 -8.02 22.05
C ASN A 357 65.29 -9.41 22.34
N VAL A 358 64.63 -10.47 21.87
CA VAL A 358 65.14 -11.84 22.00
C VAL A 358 66.45 -12.02 21.24
N LEU A 359 66.54 -11.49 20.01
CA LEU A 359 67.77 -11.55 19.23
C LEU A 359 68.92 -10.76 19.90
N LEU A 360 68.62 -9.62 20.51
CA LEU A 360 69.58 -8.84 21.28
C LEU A 360 70.09 -9.61 22.49
N ASP A 361 69.23 -10.30 23.24
CA ASP A 361 69.61 -11.13 24.38
C ASP A 361 70.54 -12.28 23.95
N ILE A 362 70.21 -12.97 22.85
CA ILE A 362 71.07 -14.00 22.26
C ILE A 362 72.42 -13.41 21.84
N LYS A 363 72.43 -12.24 21.18
CA LYS A 363 73.67 -11.55 20.80
C LYS A 363 74.52 -11.23 22.04
N MET A 364 73.93 -10.66 23.09
CA MET A 364 74.65 -10.36 24.33
C MET A 364 75.24 -11.61 24.96
N ARG A 365 74.52 -12.73 24.96
CA ARG A 365 75.03 -14.02 25.44
C ARG A 365 76.22 -14.53 24.61
N LEU A 366 76.12 -14.47 23.28
CA LEU A 366 77.21 -14.86 22.39
C LEU A 366 78.44 -13.96 22.56
N GLU A 367 78.26 -12.65 22.74
CA GLU A 367 79.34 -11.70 23.03
C GLU A 367 80.06 -12.06 24.35
N MET A 368 79.31 -12.45 25.39
CA MET A 368 79.90 -12.97 26.64
C MET A 368 80.69 -14.27 26.42
N GLU A 369 80.15 -15.22 25.66
CA GLU A 369 80.85 -16.47 25.33
C GLU A 369 82.14 -16.19 24.53
N ILE A 370 82.11 -15.29 23.55
CA ILE A 370 83.29 -14.86 22.80
C ILE A 370 84.32 -14.18 23.72
N ALA A 371 83.88 -13.33 24.65
CA ALA A 371 84.77 -12.71 25.63
C ALA A 371 85.46 -13.74 26.53
N GLU A 372 84.73 -14.76 27.00
CA GLU A 372 85.30 -15.89 27.74
C GLU A 372 86.25 -16.72 26.86
N TYR A 373 85.89 -17.01 25.61
CA TYR A 373 86.78 -17.71 24.67
C TYR A 373 88.06 -16.90 24.43
N ARG A 374 87.98 -15.58 24.28
CA ARG A 374 89.15 -14.69 24.19
C ARG A 374 89.99 -14.74 25.47
N ARG A 375 89.37 -14.68 26.66
CA ARG A 375 90.06 -14.79 27.95
C ARG A 375 90.78 -16.13 28.12
N LEU A 376 90.17 -17.24 27.68
CA LEU A 376 90.79 -18.57 27.72
C LEU A 376 91.97 -18.68 26.72
N LEU A 377 91.79 -18.19 25.49
CA LEU A 377 92.90 -18.11 24.52
C LEU A 377 94.02 -17.20 25.01
N GLU A 378 93.70 -16.04 25.57
CA GLU A 378 94.67 -15.15 26.17
C GLU A 378 95.31 -15.82 27.39
N GLY A 379 94.56 -16.53 28.24
CA GLY A 379 95.10 -17.28 29.38
C GLY A 379 96.10 -18.37 28.99
N GLU A 380 95.89 -19.06 27.85
CA GLU A 380 96.90 -19.94 27.25
C GLU A 380 98.08 -19.18 26.62
N VAL A 381 97.88 -17.91 26.22
CA VAL A 381 98.93 -17.06 25.64
C VAL A 381 99.69 -16.26 26.73
N HIS A 382 99.19 -16.16 27.96
CA HIS A 382 99.83 -15.44 29.07
C HIS A 382 101.01 -16.21 29.71
N GLU A 383 101.20 -17.49 29.41
CA GLU A 383 102.53 -18.11 29.62
C GLU A 383 103.55 -17.72 28.54
N ARG A 384 103.13 -17.09 27.43
CA ARG A 384 104.04 -16.81 26.30
C ARG A 384 104.19 -15.37 25.85
N LYS A 385 103.33 -14.40 26.19
CA LYS A 385 103.53 -13.01 25.71
C LYS A 385 103.07 -11.92 26.69
N GLN A 386 103.95 -11.55 27.61
CA GLN A 386 104.09 -10.14 28.01
C GLN A 386 104.57 -9.35 26.77
N ALA A 387 103.71 -8.55 26.14
CA ALA A 387 104.14 -7.44 25.29
C ALA A 387 103.01 -6.42 25.06
N VAL A 388 103.09 -5.33 25.84
CA VAL A 388 102.88 -3.93 25.46
C VAL A 388 101.56 -3.54 24.79
N ILE A 389 100.75 -2.88 25.62
CA ILE A 389 99.60 -2.02 25.30
C ILE A 389 100.07 -0.80 24.49
N ILE A 390 99.49 -0.55 23.31
CA ILE A 390 99.33 0.81 22.77
C ILE A 390 97.85 0.98 22.38
N SER A 391 97.17 1.77 23.20
CA SER A 391 95.81 2.26 22.99
C SER A 391 95.72 3.14 21.75
N LYS A 392 94.84 2.81 20.81
CA LYS A 392 94.27 3.77 19.86
C LYS A 392 92.77 3.87 20.14
N VAL A 393 92.40 4.88 20.93
CA VAL A 393 91.01 5.25 21.19
C VAL A 393 90.53 6.06 19.98
N GLU A 394 89.79 5.42 19.08
CA GLU A 394 88.92 6.13 18.14
C GLU A 394 87.52 6.18 18.76
N VAL A 395 87.19 7.35 19.32
CA VAL A 395 85.84 7.70 19.76
C VAL A 395 85.00 7.89 18.49
N VAL A 396 84.14 6.91 18.19
CA VAL A 396 83.05 7.09 17.22
C VAL A 396 81.82 7.57 17.98
N GLU A 397 81.82 8.85 18.32
CA GLU A 397 80.59 9.58 18.67
C GLU A 397 79.87 9.92 17.37
N GLY A 398 79.05 8.99 16.89
CA GLY A 398 78.21 9.21 15.73
C GLY A 398 76.98 8.32 15.81
N ASN A 399 75.80 8.94 15.91
CA ASN A 399 74.45 8.40 15.66
C ASN A 399 73.46 8.33 16.84
N ILE A 400 73.71 8.98 17.98
CA ILE A 400 72.64 9.18 18.99
C ILE A 400 71.77 10.41 18.65
N SER A 401 72.32 11.41 17.94
CA SER A 401 71.57 12.62 17.56
C SER A 401 70.47 12.38 16.52
N THR A 402 70.64 11.41 15.62
CA THR A 402 69.67 11.13 14.54
C THR A 402 68.46 10.35 15.03
N PHE A 403 68.63 9.45 16.01
CA PHE A 403 67.51 8.70 16.59
C PHE A 403 66.62 9.58 17.47
N THR A 404 67.22 10.51 18.22
CA THR A 404 66.48 11.44 19.09
C THR A 404 65.69 12.48 18.28
N GLN A 405 66.21 12.92 17.12
CA GLN A 405 65.47 13.79 16.19
C GLN A 405 64.32 13.06 15.48
N ALA A 406 64.46 11.77 15.19
CA ALA A 406 63.38 10.98 14.60
C ALA A 406 62.22 10.75 15.57
N LEU A 407 62.50 10.48 16.85
CA LEU A 407 61.49 10.31 17.90
C LEU A 407 60.70 11.61 18.17
N LEU A 408 61.38 12.76 18.25
CA LEU A 408 60.71 14.06 18.42
C LEU A 408 59.85 14.46 17.21
N ALA A 409 60.25 14.06 15.99
CA ALA A 409 59.46 14.29 14.79
C ALA A 409 58.17 13.45 14.78
N VAL A 410 58.20 12.19 15.25
CA VAL A 410 57.01 11.33 15.31
C VAL A 410 56.00 11.83 16.36
N ASP A 411 56.46 12.27 17.54
CA ASP A 411 55.57 12.85 18.57
C ASP A 411 54.92 14.17 18.13
N SER A 412 55.63 14.99 17.35
CA SER A 412 55.06 16.24 16.81
C SER A 412 53.95 16.01 15.78
N VAL A 413 54.03 14.93 15.00
CA VAL A 413 53.03 14.56 13.98
C VAL A 413 51.79 13.91 14.63
N LEU A 414 51.96 13.20 15.75
CA LEU A 414 50.83 12.66 16.52
C LEU A 414 50.05 13.74 17.28
N ASN A 415 50.72 14.77 17.80
CA ASN A 415 50.04 15.85 18.53
C ASN A 415 49.30 16.85 17.62
N TYR A 416 49.67 16.99 16.34
CA TYR A 416 48.96 17.87 15.41
C TYR A 416 47.64 17.28 14.88
N ASN A 417 47.42 15.97 15.05
CA ASN A 417 46.18 15.28 14.67
C ASN A 417 45.24 15.01 15.86
N GLY A 418 45.53 15.62 17.02
CA GLY A 418 44.67 15.66 18.19
C GLY A 418 43.44 16.56 17.98
N ILE A 419 42.45 16.01 17.30
CA ILE A 419 41.00 16.25 17.42
C ILE A 419 40.65 17.36 18.43
N SER A 420 40.29 18.52 17.86
CA SER A 420 39.35 19.47 18.46
C SER A 420 38.07 18.72 18.84
N ARG A 421 38.01 18.21 20.07
CA ARG A 421 36.77 17.75 20.69
C ARG A 421 35.85 18.98 20.83
N GLY A 422 34.74 18.94 20.12
CA GLY A 422 33.70 19.95 20.19
C GLY A 422 33.10 20.07 21.59
N THR A 423 32.81 21.32 21.96
CA THR A 423 31.60 21.71 22.68
C THR A 423 30.56 22.17 21.68
#